data_AF-A0A2V6LMR2-F1
#
_entry.id   AF-A0A2V6LMR2-F1
#
_cell.length_a   1.000
_cell.length_b   1.000
_cell.length_c   1.000
_cell.angle_alpha   90.00
_cell.angle_beta   90.00
_cell.angle_gamma   90.00
#
_symmetry.space_group_name_H-M   'P 1'
#
loop_
_entity.id
_entity.type
_entity.pdbx_description
1 polymer ?
#
loop_
_entity_poly.entity_id
_entity_poly.type
_entity_poly.pdbx_seq_one_letter_code
_entity_poly.pdbx_strand_id
1 'polypeptide(L)'
;MDKDHIIDVGPMDEMGGDLVFLDSQTLREGHLHQVAESEFVAGPTLGVDEPVAIRVTFLRDRRNQINSLRWAGDGIHNAVAKRIAPHKTESVEAHNGDVVLRGELLMPATSGRHPAIVLAHGSGPATRHVGMWNMFFVRLGMAVLSLDKRGAGESTGDWRAASMDDLASDWLAGVTFLKSRSDIDPKRIGVHGSSQGGWTAPLMAARSGDLSFIIVRAGSGTNIADTILHEVEWGAREKG
;
A
#
# COMPACT_ATOMS: atom_id res chain seq x y z
N MET A 1 9.85 23.19 -3.98
CA MET A 1 8.66 22.53 -4.56
C MET A 1 7.51 23.49 -4.42
N ASP A 2 6.66 23.56 -5.44
CA ASP A 2 5.36 24.22 -5.33
C ASP A 2 4.61 23.63 -4.12
N LYS A 3 3.74 24.41 -3.46
CA LYS A 3 3.01 23.93 -2.27
C LYS A 3 2.15 22.71 -2.57
N ASP A 4 1.86 22.46 -3.85
CA ASP A 4 1.01 21.39 -4.33
C ASP A 4 1.80 20.20 -4.95
N HIS A 5 3.14 20.22 -4.94
CA HIS A 5 3.95 19.09 -5.40
C HIS A 5 4.35 18.19 -4.23
N ILE A 6 3.73 17.03 -4.16
CA ILE A 6 3.96 16.04 -3.10
C ILE A 6 4.53 14.76 -3.70
N ILE A 7 5.56 14.23 -3.02
CA ILE A 7 6.13 12.91 -3.28
C ILE A 7 5.74 12.02 -2.11
N ASP A 8 4.90 11.02 -2.37
CA ASP A 8 4.57 9.99 -1.38
C ASP A 8 5.70 8.96 -1.39
N VAL A 9 6.21 8.57 -0.22
CA VAL A 9 7.29 7.57 -0.11
C VAL A 9 6.97 6.61 1.03
N GLY A 10 7.12 5.30 0.79
CA GLY A 10 6.91 4.29 1.81
C GLY A 10 7.52 2.94 1.46
N PRO A 11 7.81 2.10 2.47
CA PRO A 11 8.28 0.73 2.25
C PRO A 11 7.15 -0.12 1.65
N MET A 12 7.49 -0.99 0.70
CA MET A 12 6.54 -1.87 0.03
C MET A 12 7.02 -3.32 0.05
N ASP A 13 6.29 -4.19 0.75
CA ASP A 13 6.67 -5.61 0.86
C ASP A 13 6.64 -6.35 -0.49
N GLU A 14 5.75 -5.94 -1.40
CA GLU A 14 5.73 -6.45 -2.79
C GLU A 14 7.05 -6.14 -3.55
N MET A 15 7.85 -5.19 -3.05
CA MET A 15 9.16 -4.81 -3.58
C MET A 15 10.29 -5.20 -2.62
N GLY A 16 10.12 -6.27 -1.84
CA GLY A 16 11.16 -6.74 -0.92
C GLY A 16 11.38 -5.85 0.31
N GLY A 17 10.46 -4.93 0.60
CA GLY A 17 10.54 -3.99 1.72
C GLY A 17 11.25 -2.68 1.37
N ASP A 18 11.69 -2.53 0.11
CA ASP A 18 12.34 -1.31 -0.36
C ASP A 18 11.37 -0.14 -0.45
N LEU A 19 11.93 1.07 -0.52
CA LEU A 19 11.14 2.29 -0.63
C LEU A 19 10.65 2.46 -2.06
N VAL A 20 9.35 2.75 -2.20
CA VAL A 20 8.75 3.19 -3.45
C VAL A 20 8.25 4.62 -3.29
N PHE A 21 8.22 5.37 -4.40
CA PHE A 21 7.63 6.70 -4.42
C PHE A 21 6.49 6.83 -5.43
N LEU A 22 5.62 7.82 -5.20
CA LEU A 22 4.67 8.34 -6.18
C LEU A 22 4.79 9.87 -6.24
N ASP A 23 5.06 10.40 -7.41
CA ASP A 23 4.99 11.83 -7.69
C ASP A 23 3.55 12.24 -8.02
N SER A 24 2.95 13.10 -7.19
CA SER A 24 1.56 13.52 -7.37
C SER A 24 1.28 14.39 -8.59
N GLN A 25 2.29 15.00 -9.21
CA GLN A 25 2.12 15.83 -10.42
C GLN A 25 2.27 15.01 -11.69
N THR A 26 3.29 14.15 -11.74
CA THR A 26 3.57 13.35 -12.94
C THR A 26 2.88 11.99 -12.93
N LEU A 27 2.36 11.58 -11.76
CA LEU A 27 1.87 10.23 -11.46
C LEU A 27 2.93 9.15 -11.67
N ARG A 28 4.21 9.53 -11.73
CA ARG A 28 5.29 8.58 -11.85
C ARG A 28 5.50 7.89 -10.52
N GLU A 29 5.54 6.56 -10.58
CA GLU A 29 6.03 5.71 -9.51
C GLU A 29 7.43 5.19 -9.81
N GLY A 30 8.17 4.83 -8.76
CA GLY A 30 9.49 4.24 -8.94
C GLY A 30 10.05 3.62 -7.68
N HIS A 31 11.02 2.75 -7.91
CA HIS A 31 11.76 2.04 -6.88
C HIS A 31 12.97 2.87 -6.44
N LEU A 32 13.15 3.06 -5.14
CA LEU A 32 14.29 3.77 -4.56
C LEU A 32 15.31 2.75 -4.04
N HIS A 33 16.36 2.54 -4.83
CA HIS A 33 17.49 1.70 -4.45
C HIS A 33 18.46 2.48 -3.56
N GLN A 34 18.80 1.93 -2.41
CA GLN A 34 19.77 2.56 -1.51
C GLN A 34 21.20 2.41 -2.06
N VAL A 35 21.91 3.53 -2.21
CA VAL A 35 23.31 3.57 -2.66
C VAL A 35 24.27 4.09 -1.60
N ALA A 36 23.75 4.78 -0.57
CA ALA A 36 24.45 5.14 0.65
C ALA A 36 23.46 5.28 1.81
N GLU A 37 23.93 5.52 3.03
CA GLU A 37 23.09 5.57 4.24
C GLU A 37 21.85 6.47 4.09
N SER A 38 21.98 7.62 3.43
CA SER A 38 20.90 8.57 3.19
C SER A 38 20.59 8.80 1.71
N GLU A 39 21.29 8.11 0.80
CA GLU A 39 21.18 8.34 -0.64
C GLU A 39 20.52 7.16 -1.35
N PHE A 40 19.56 7.51 -2.20
CA PHE A 40 18.77 6.59 -2.98
C PHE A 40 18.74 7.03 -4.44
N VAL A 41 18.59 6.07 -5.34
CA VAL A 41 18.44 6.31 -6.78
C VAL A 41 17.23 5.57 -7.32
N ALA A 42 16.62 6.14 -8.37
CA ALA A 42 15.63 5.43 -9.17
C ALA A 42 15.98 5.57 -10.65
N GLY A 43 15.80 4.48 -11.40
CA GLY A 43 15.81 4.50 -12.86
C GLY A 43 14.49 5.04 -13.43
N PRO A 44 14.31 5.05 -14.76
CA PRO A 44 13.27 5.83 -15.45
C PRO A 44 11.82 5.46 -15.13
N THR A 45 11.55 4.24 -14.66
CA THR A 45 10.20 3.77 -14.28
C THR A 45 10.32 2.62 -13.28
N LEU A 46 9.22 2.24 -12.65
CA LEU A 46 9.16 1.05 -11.81
C LEU A 46 9.61 -0.20 -12.60
N GLY A 47 10.58 -0.94 -12.07
CA GLY A 47 11.16 -2.13 -12.70
C GLY A 47 12.26 -1.85 -13.75
N VAL A 48 12.62 -0.59 -13.99
CA VAL A 48 13.76 -0.22 -14.86
C VAL A 48 14.74 0.64 -14.07
N ASP A 49 15.88 0.05 -13.70
CA ASP A 49 16.81 0.66 -12.75
C ASP A 49 17.83 1.60 -13.40
N GLU A 50 18.13 1.42 -14.69
CA GLU A 50 19.13 2.21 -15.41
C GLU A 50 18.54 2.85 -16.69
N PRO A 51 19.04 4.05 -17.10
CA PRO A 51 20.01 4.87 -16.37
C PRO A 51 19.40 5.53 -15.13
N VAL A 52 20.22 5.84 -14.11
CA VAL A 52 19.78 6.66 -12.96
C VAL A 52 19.10 7.94 -13.44
N ALA A 53 17.79 8.06 -13.17
CA ALA A 53 16.95 9.18 -13.57
C ALA A 53 16.66 10.13 -12.40
N ILE A 54 16.61 9.60 -11.18
CA ILE A 54 16.30 10.34 -9.95
C ILE A 54 17.35 10.02 -8.89
N ARG A 55 17.78 11.04 -8.15
CA ARG A 55 18.54 10.94 -6.91
C ARG A 55 17.76 11.56 -5.77
N VAL A 56 17.67 10.82 -4.67
CA VAL A 56 17.00 11.24 -3.44
C VAL A 56 18.00 11.19 -2.29
N THR A 57 18.06 12.25 -1.49
CA THR A 57 18.82 12.26 -0.24
C THR A 57 17.91 12.58 0.93
N PHE A 58 17.76 11.66 1.89
CA PHE A 58 17.04 11.94 3.13
C PHE A 58 17.89 12.79 4.07
N LEU A 59 17.34 13.91 4.52
CA LEU A 59 18.03 14.86 5.38
C LEU A 59 17.51 14.73 6.81
N ARG A 60 18.44 14.66 7.76
CA ARG A 60 18.15 14.55 9.18
C ARG A 60 18.26 15.90 9.88
N ASP A 61 17.43 16.11 10.89
CA ASP A 61 17.50 17.26 11.77
C ASP A 61 18.54 17.11 12.89
N ARG A 62 18.64 18.10 13.78
CA ARG A 62 19.57 18.06 14.93
C ARG A 62 19.29 16.95 15.93
N ARG A 63 18.10 16.31 15.86
CA ARG A 63 17.68 15.16 16.69
C ARG A 63 17.82 13.85 15.93
N ASN A 64 18.55 13.84 14.81
CA ASN A 64 18.78 12.70 13.95
C ASN A 64 17.51 12.13 13.28
N GLN A 65 16.43 12.92 13.20
CA GLN A 65 15.16 12.51 12.59
C GLN A 65 15.10 12.95 11.13
N ILE A 66 14.68 12.04 10.24
CA ILE A 66 14.43 12.39 8.83
C ILE A 66 13.25 13.36 8.76
N ASN A 67 13.50 14.59 8.33
CA ASN A 67 12.48 15.64 8.29
C ASN A 67 12.34 16.32 6.94
N SER A 68 13.26 16.05 6.02
CA SER A 68 13.30 16.66 4.69
C SER A 68 13.93 15.67 3.70
N LEU A 69 13.69 15.89 2.42
CA LEU A 69 14.35 15.15 1.34
C LEU A 69 14.90 16.14 0.32
N ARG A 70 16.06 15.83 -0.25
CA ARG A 70 16.56 16.47 -1.47
C ARG A 70 16.21 15.58 -2.65
N TRP A 71 15.67 16.16 -3.71
CA TRP A 71 15.26 15.48 -4.92
C TRP A 71 15.94 16.10 -6.14
N ALA A 72 16.49 15.26 -7.00
CA ALA A 72 17.06 15.66 -8.28
C ALA A 72 16.69 14.65 -9.37
N GLY A 73 15.96 15.08 -10.39
CA GLY A 73 15.42 14.22 -11.44
C GLY A 73 14.03 14.66 -11.88
N ASP A 74 13.54 14.18 -13.02
CA ASP A 74 12.20 14.50 -13.55
C ASP A 74 11.86 15.98 -13.68
N GLY A 75 12.79 16.75 -14.24
CA GLY A 75 12.61 18.20 -14.38
C GLY A 75 12.67 18.97 -13.05
N ILE A 76 12.86 18.28 -11.91
CA ILE A 76 13.11 18.90 -10.62
C ILE A 76 14.62 19.02 -10.41
N HIS A 77 15.11 20.27 -10.41
CA HIS A 77 16.52 20.56 -10.21
C HIS A 77 16.86 20.78 -8.73
N ASN A 78 17.38 19.75 -8.05
CA ASN A 78 17.92 19.81 -6.69
C ASN A 78 17.00 20.48 -5.66
N ALA A 79 15.70 20.15 -5.71
CA ALA A 79 14.73 20.72 -4.77
C ALA A 79 14.86 20.07 -3.38
N VAL A 80 14.64 20.87 -2.34
CA VAL A 80 14.47 20.35 -0.97
C VAL A 80 13.00 20.42 -0.59
N ALA A 81 12.44 19.28 -0.18
CA ALA A 81 11.08 19.15 0.32
C ALA A 81 11.10 18.90 1.83
N LYS A 82 10.09 19.40 2.54
CA LYS A 82 9.90 19.11 3.97
C LYS A 82 8.92 17.96 4.11
N ARG A 83 9.16 17.10 5.09
CA ARG A 83 8.22 16.03 5.47
C ARG A 83 6.93 16.67 5.97
N ILE A 84 5.81 16.18 5.45
CA ILE A 84 4.47 16.49 5.94
C ILE A 84 3.84 15.22 6.49
N ALA A 85 2.98 15.36 7.50
CA ALA A 85 2.22 14.26 8.08
C ALA A 85 0.73 14.66 8.10
N PRO A 86 0.00 14.49 6.98
CA PRO A 86 -1.38 14.94 6.85
C PRO A 86 -2.39 14.03 7.59
N HIS A 87 -1.92 13.19 8.51
CA HIS A 87 -2.71 12.17 9.18
C HIS A 87 -2.22 11.91 10.61
N LYS A 88 -3.08 11.23 11.38
CA LYS A 88 -2.72 10.54 12.62
C LYS A 88 -2.62 9.05 12.32
N THR A 89 -1.70 8.37 13.00
CA THR A 89 -1.53 6.91 12.89
C THR A 89 -1.96 6.29 14.21
N GLU A 90 -2.78 5.25 14.13
CA GLU A 90 -3.22 4.44 15.26
C GLU A 90 -2.84 2.99 15.01
N SER A 91 -2.18 2.34 15.97
CA SER A 91 -2.03 0.89 15.94
C SER A 91 -3.38 0.25 16.26
N VAL A 92 -3.82 -0.70 15.45
CA VAL A 92 -5.15 -1.31 15.55
C VAL A 92 -5.07 -2.82 15.41
N GLU A 93 -6.14 -3.49 15.82
CA GLU A 93 -6.35 -4.90 15.56
C GLU A 93 -7.79 -5.16 15.10
N ALA A 94 -7.94 -6.10 14.17
CA ALA A 94 -9.21 -6.65 13.71
C ALA A 94 -9.22 -8.16 13.98
N HIS A 95 -10.40 -8.72 14.25
CA HIS A 95 -10.56 -10.11 14.66
C HIS A 95 -11.37 -10.88 13.62
N ASN A 96 -10.86 -12.02 13.15
CA ASN A 96 -11.56 -12.97 12.31
C ASN A 96 -11.53 -14.36 12.96
N GLY A 97 -12.55 -14.66 13.78
CA GLY A 97 -12.52 -15.84 14.65
C GLY A 97 -11.34 -15.75 15.62
N ASP A 98 -10.51 -16.80 15.64
CA ASP A 98 -9.30 -16.85 16.48
C ASP A 98 -8.09 -16.12 15.87
N VAL A 99 -8.21 -15.64 14.62
CA VAL A 99 -7.15 -14.88 13.95
C VAL A 99 -7.24 -13.41 14.33
N VAL A 100 -6.20 -12.92 15.00
CA VAL A 100 -5.98 -11.49 15.27
C VAL A 100 -5.10 -10.90 14.17
N LEU A 101 -5.63 -9.93 13.45
CA LEU A 101 -4.96 -9.16 12.40
C LEU A 101 -4.51 -7.82 12.98
N ARG A 102 -3.20 -7.55 13.01
CA ARG A 102 -2.63 -6.30 13.53
C ARG A 102 -2.27 -5.37 12.39
N GLY A 103 -2.28 -4.07 12.64
CA GLY A 103 -1.94 -3.10 11.62
C GLY A 103 -1.99 -1.67 12.08
N GLU A 104 -2.20 -0.79 11.11
CA GLU A 104 -2.32 0.65 11.32
C GLU A 104 -3.56 1.21 10.65
N LEU A 105 -4.21 2.14 11.34
CA LEU A 105 -5.25 3.01 10.82
C LEU A 105 -4.68 4.42 10.69
N LEU A 106 -4.64 4.93 9.47
CA LEU A 106 -4.21 6.28 9.16
C LEU A 106 -5.44 7.15 8.96
N MET A 107 -5.63 8.12 9.84
CA MET A 107 -6.77 9.02 9.86
C MET A 107 -6.38 10.39 9.30
N PRO A 108 -7.08 10.92 8.27
CA PRO A 108 -6.84 12.29 7.81
C PRO A 108 -6.89 13.29 8.96
N ALA A 109 -6.04 14.31 8.93
CA ALA A 109 -5.99 15.32 10.00
C ALA A 109 -7.19 16.29 9.99
N THR A 110 -8.12 16.15 9.05
CA THR A 110 -9.35 16.94 8.96
C THR A 110 -10.42 16.43 9.93
N SER A 111 -11.44 17.25 10.21
CA SER A 111 -12.52 16.90 11.14
C SER A 111 -13.69 16.21 10.44
N GLY A 112 -14.49 15.47 11.21
CA GLY A 112 -15.71 14.82 10.74
C GLY A 112 -15.53 13.32 10.51
N ARG A 113 -16.52 12.71 9.84
CA ARG A 113 -16.47 11.30 9.45
C ARG A 113 -15.80 11.14 8.11
N HIS A 114 -14.89 10.19 8.00
CA HIS A 114 -14.13 9.95 6.77
C HIS A 114 -14.69 8.77 5.98
N PRO A 115 -14.68 8.82 4.63
CA PRO A 115 -14.68 7.58 3.85
C PRO A 115 -13.43 6.77 4.21
N ALA A 116 -13.49 5.45 4.05
CA ALA A 116 -12.38 4.58 4.42
C ALA A 116 -12.04 3.55 3.36
N ILE A 117 -10.80 3.07 3.39
CA ILE A 117 -10.32 2.01 2.50
C ILE A 117 -9.49 0.99 3.27
N VAL A 118 -9.72 -0.29 2.99
CA VAL A 118 -8.87 -1.40 3.44
C VAL A 118 -7.90 -1.75 2.32
N LEU A 119 -6.61 -1.87 2.64
CA LEU A 119 -5.58 -2.27 1.68
C LEU A 119 -5.36 -3.79 1.76
N ALA A 120 -5.90 -4.51 0.77
CA ALA A 120 -5.74 -5.95 0.64
C ALA A 120 -4.47 -6.26 -0.17
N HIS A 121 -3.45 -6.78 0.50
CA HIS A 121 -2.11 -7.04 -0.05
C HIS A 121 -2.08 -8.19 -1.09
N GLY A 122 -1.00 -8.24 -1.88
CA GLY A 122 -0.64 -9.36 -2.74
C GLY A 122 -0.21 -10.63 -2.00
N SER A 123 0.36 -11.60 -2.72
CA SER A 123 0.84 -12.89 -2.19
C SER A 123 2.06 -12.76 -1.26
N GLY A 124 2.44 -13.85 -0.57
CA GLY A 124 3.58 -13.87 0.35
C GLY A 124 3.25 -13.35 1.75
N PRO A 125 4.22 -13.15 2.65
CA PRO A 125 3.99 -12.69 4.03
C PRO A 125 3.93 -11.15 4.15
N ALA A 126 3.09 -10.49 3.35
CA ALA A 126 2.98 -9.03 3.34
C ALA A 126 2.35 -8.47 4.65
N THR A 127 2.81 -7.29 5.02
CA THR A 127 2.45 -6.51 6.22
C THR A 127 1.71 -5.23 5.83
N ARG A 128 1.49 -4.34 6.80
CA ARG A 128 0.98 -2.97 6.61
C ARG A 128 1.87 -2.07 5.72
N HIS A 129 3.05 -2.53 5.33
CA HIS A 129 3.99 -1.84 4.43
C HIS A 129 3.60 -2.03 2.96
N VAL A 130 2.65 -1.22 2.52
CA VAL A 130 2.06 -1.23 1.16
C VAL A 130 2.49 -0.03 0.31
N GLY A 131 3.68 0.51 0.59
CA GLY A 131 4.31 1.56 -0.21
C GLY A 131 3.55 2.89 -0.18
N MET A 132 3.44 3.49 -1.36
CA MET A 132 2.78 4.78 -1.58
C MET A 132 1.27 4.78 -1.34
N TRP A 133 0.61 3.61 -1.36
CA TRP A 133 -0.85 3.52 -1.29
C TRP A 133 -1.43 4.06 0.02
N ASN A 134 -0.70 3.90 1.14
CA ASN A 134 -1.08 4.48 2.43
C ASN A 134 -1.30 6.00 2.32
N MET A 135 -0.34 6.72 1.75
CA MET A 135 -0.38 8.18 1.66
C MET A 135 -1.27 8.69 0.54
N PHE A 136 -1.31 7.96 -0.57
CA PHE A 136 -2.18 8.30 -1.70
C PHE A 136 -3.64 8.45 -1.26
N PHE A 137 -4.20 7.46 -0.57
CA PHE A 137 -5.61 7.51 -0.14
C PHE A 137 -5.85 8.48 1.03
N VAL A 138 -4.89 8.62 1.96
CA VAL A 138 -4.96 9.65 3.02
C VAL A 138 -5.08 11.04 2.42
N ARG A 139 -4.28 11.35 1.38
CA ARG A 139 -4.31 12.64 0.67
C ARG A 139 -5.64 12.89 -0.05
N LEU A 140 -6.35 11.83 -0.44
CA LEU A 140 -7.71 11.91 -0.98
C LEU A 140 -8.78 12.07 0.11
N GLY A 141 -8.38 12.21 1.39
CA GLY A 141 -9.29 12.42 2.52
C GLY A 141 -9.91 11.13 3.06
N MET A 142 -9.34 9.97 2.73
CA MET A 142 -9.79 8.67 3.21
C MET A 142 -9.02 8.22 4.45
N ALA A 143 -9.72 7.60 5.39
CA ALA A 143 -9.08 6.77 6.40
C ALA A 143 -8.54 5.50 5.75
N VAL A 144 -7.31 5.11 6.06
CA VAL A 144 -6.65 3.96 5.43
C VAL A 144 -6.34 2.93 6.48
N LEU A 145 -6.89 1.73 6.32
CA LEU A 145 -6.60 0.57 7.15
C LEU A 145 -5.65 -0.37 6.41
N SER A 146 -4.47 -0.55 6.97
CA SER A 146 -3.45 -1.48 6.48
C SER A 146 -3.15 -2.50 7.57
N LEU A 147 -3.55 -3.74 7.33
CA LEU A 147 -3.32 -4.86 8.26
C LEU A 147 -2.19 -5.73 7.73
N ASP A 148 -1.46 -6.34 8.65
CA ASP A 148 -0.59 -7.45 8.32
C ASP A 148 -1.41 -8.69 8.01
N LYS A 149 -0.98 -9.45 7.00
CA LYS A 149 -1.60 -10.72 6.65
C LYS A 149 -1.65 -11.63 7.87
N ARG A 150 -2.67 -12.49 7.96
CA ARG A 150 -2.63 -13.66 8.87
C ARG A 150 -1.25 -14.35 8.81
N GLY A 151 -0.63 -14.57 9.96
CA GLY A 151 0.69 -15.20 10.07
C GLY A 151 1.86 -14.40 9.46
N ALA A 152 1.70 -13.10 9.22
CA ALA A 152 2.77 -12.19 8.83
C ALA A 152 2.86 -11.00 9.81
N GLY A 153 4.05 -10.40 9.89
CA GLY A 153 4.32 -9.29 10.80
C GLY A 153 3.90 -9.61 12.24
N GLU A 154 2.96 -8.83 12.77
CA GLU A 154 2.46 -9.00 14.14
C GLU A 154 1.10 -9.74 14.20
N SER A 155 0.54 -10.12 13.04
CA SER A 155 -0.70 -10.88 12.96
C SER A 155 -0.49 -12.36 13.29
N THR A 156 -1.50 -12.96 13.91
CA THR A 156 -1.52 -14.39 14.26
C THR A 156 -1.98 -15.27 13.09
N GLY A 157 -1.87 -16.59 13.24
CA GLY A 157 -2.32 -17.58 12.24
C GLY A 157 -1.24 -18.01 11.24
N ASP A 158 -1.66 -18.58 10.11
CA ASP A 158 -0.77 -19.02 9.04
C ASP A 158 -1.40 -18.74 7.67
N TRP A 159 -0.76 -17.88 6.87
CA TRP A 159 -1.22 -17.57 5.51
C TRP A 159 -1.00 -18.70 4.52
N ARG A 160 -0.07 -19.64 4.77
CA ARG A 160 0.21 -20.74 3.84
C ARG A 160 -0.89 -21.78 3.84
N ALA A 161 -1.57 -21.94 4.98
CA ALA A 161 -2.70 -22.83 5.13
C ALA A 161 -4.04 -22.18 4.74
N ALA A 162 -4.05 -20.88 4.46
CA ALA A 162 -5.27 -20.12 4.23
C ALA A 162 -5.78 -20.25 2.79
N SER A 163 -7.09 -20.45 2.67
CA SER A 163 -7.78 -20.36 1.38
C SER A 163 -8.00 -18.90 0.97
N MET A 164 -8.39 -18.67 -0.29
CA MET A 164 -8.84 -17.33 -0.74
C MET A 164 -10.06 -16.84 0.05
N ASP A 165 -10.88 -17.77 0.55
CA ASP A 165 -12.04 -17.47 1.37
C ASP A 165 -11.65 -16.96 2.75
N ASP A 166 -10.63 -17.57 3.35
CA ASP A 166 -10.06 -17.14 4.62
C ASP A 166 -9.46 -15.74 4.49
N LEU A 167 -8.68 -15.51 3.43
CA LEU A 167 -8.05 -14.21 3.15
C LEU A 167 -9.10 -13.13 2.87
N ALA A 168 -10.15 -13.42 2.08
CA ALA A 168 -11.24 -12.47 1.87
C ALA A 168 -11.98 -12.14 3.18
N SER A 169 -12.14 -13.13 4.06
CA SER A 169 -12.80 -12.94 5.36
C SER A 169 -11.96 -12.08 6.31
N ASP A 170 -10.63 -12.20 6.28
CA ASP A 170 -9.72 -11.32 7.04
C ASP A 170 -9.91 -9.85 6.67
N TRP A 171 -10.00 -9.57 5.37
CA TRP A 171 -10.21 -8.21 4.90
C TRP A 171 -11.58 -7.67 5.26
N LEU A 172 -12.62 -8.53 5.23
CA LEU A 172 -13.95 -8.17 5.72
C LEU A 172 -13.98 -7.95 7.23
N ALA A 173 -13.10 -8.58 8.01
CA ALA A 173 -12.93 -8.25 9.43
C ALA A 173 -12.38 -6.82 9.60
N GLY A 174 -11.45 -6.40 8.74
CA GLY A 174 -10.99 -5.00 8.66
C GLY A 174 -12.12 -4.01 8.32
N VAL A 175 -12.98 -4.37 7.37
CA VAL A 175 -14.19 -3.58 7.02
C VAL A 175 -15.14 -3.49 8.22
N THR A 176 -15.36 -4.60 8.92
CA THR A 176 -16.21 -4.66 10.12
C THR A 176 -15.65 -3.78 11.24
N PHE A 177 -14.33 -3.83 11.46
CA PHE A 177 -13.64 -2.93 12.39
C PHE A 177 -13.89 -1.46 12.04
N LEU A 178 -13.70 -1.07 10.78
CA LEU A 178 -13.95 0.30 10.33
C LEU A 178 -15.41 0.73 10.52
N LYS A 179 -16.38 -0.15 10.26
CA LYS A 179 -17.81 0.13 10.49
C LYS A 179 -18.15 0.40 11.95
N SER A 180 -17.39 -0.19 12.89
CA SER A 180 -17.61 0.01 14.33
C SER A 180 -17.16 1.40 14.81
N ARG A 181 -16.37 2.13 14.01
CA ARG A 181 -15.85 3.44 14.38
C ARG A 181 -16.85 4.56 14.14
N SER A 182 -16.92 5.49 15.11
CA SER A 182 -17.83 6.64 15.06
C SER A 182 -17.37 7.75 14.10
N ASP A 183 -16.07 7.83 13.82
CA ASP A 183 -15.42 8.79 12.91
C ASP A 183 -15.16 8.23 11.51
N ILE A 184 -15.64 7.01 11.22
CA ILE A 184 -15.72 6.45 9.87
C ILE A 184 -17.16 6.53 9.38
N ASP A 185 -17.35 6.85 8.10
CA ASP A 185 -18.65 6.77 7.44
C ASP A 185 -18.89 5.35 6.91
N PRO A 186 -19.79 4.54 7.53
CA PRO A 186 -19.99 3.14 7.19
C PRO A 186 -20.61 2.93 5.82
N LYS A 187 -21.13 4.00 5.18
CA LYS A 187 -21.68 3.96 3.82
C LYS A 187 -20.64 4.30 2.75
N ARG A 188 -19.39 4.54 3.14
CA ARG A 188 -18.30 4.91 2.23
C ARG A 188 -17.01 4.16 2.60
N ILE A 189 -17.11 2.83 2.68
CA ILE A 189 -15.97 1.95 2.91
C ILE A 189 -15.71 1.15 1.63
N GLY A 190 -14.48 1.17 1.15
CA GLY A 190 -14.05 0.36 0.01
C GLY A 190 -12.83 -0.48 0.31
N VAL A 191 -12.39 -1.23 -0.69
CA VAL A 191 -11.17 -2.06 -0.63
C VAL A 191 -10.32 -1.77 -1.85
N HIS A 192 -9.01 -1.64 -1.64
CA HIS A 192 -8.03 -1.69 -2.72
C HIS A 192 -7.26 -3.01 -2.64
N GLY A 193 -7.51 -3.90 -3.59
CA GLY A 193 -6.87 -5.21 -3.70
C GLY A 193 -5.75 -5.21 -4.74
N SER A 194 -4.53 -5.53 -4.30
CA SER A 194 -3.35 -5.70 -5.17
C SER A 194 -3.03 -7.18 -5.37
N SER A 195 -2.81 -7.64 -6.61
CA SER A 195 -2.42 -9.02 -6.93
C SER A 195 -3.40 -10.06 -6.33
N GLN A 196 -2.98 -10.91 -5.38
CA GLN A 196 -3.84 -11.81 -4.61
C GLN A 196 -4.99 -11.07 -3.90
N GLY A 197 -4.75 -9.84 -3.42
CA GLY A 197 -5.78 -8.94 -2.93
C GLY A 197 -6.79 -8.55 -4.00
N GLY A 198 -6.35 -8.42 -5.26
CA GLY A 198 -7.22 -8.21 -6.41
C GLY A 198 -8.09 -9.42 -6.75
N TRP A 199 -7.72 -10.63 -6.35
CA TRP A 199 -8.56 -11.83 -6.47
C TRP A 199 -9.60 -11.91 -5.36
N THR A 200 -9.23 -11.50 -4.15
CA THR A 200 -10.12 -11.52 -2.99
C THR A 200 -11.11 -10.36 -2.98
N ALA A 201 -10.78 -9.18 -3.53
CA ALA A 201 -11.68 -8.03 -3.52
C ALA A 201 -13.05 -8.29 -4.20
N PRO A 202 -13.14 -8.90 -5.40
CA PRO A 202 -14.43 -9.30 -5.97
C PRO A 202 -15.19 -10.32 -5.11
N LEU A 203 -14.47 -11.25 -4.48
CA LEU A 203 -15.06 -12.25 -3.57
C LEU A 203 -15.66 -11.58 -2.32
N MET A 204 -14.97 -10.58 -1.77
CA MET A 204 -15.48 -9.78 -0.66
C MET A 204 -16.78 -9.05 -1.04
N ALA A 205 -16.80 -8.41 -2.22
CA ALA A 205 -17.98 -7.69 -2.71
C ALA A 205 -19.17 -8.63 -2.97
N ALA A 206 -18.92 -9.86 -3.42
CA ALA A 206 -19.97 -10.87 -3.58
C ALA A 206 -20.54 -11.38 -2.25
N ARG A 207 -19.74 -11.35 -1.18
CA ARG A 207 -20.11 -11.89 0.14
C ARG A 207 -20.70 -10.85 1.09
N SER A 208 -20.41 -9.57 0.88
CA SER A 208 -20.82 -8.50 1.77
C SER A 208 -21.35 -7.29 1.02
N GLY A 209 -22.55 -6.86 1.38
CA GLY A 209 -23.13 -5.59 0.93
C GLY A 209 -22.57 -4.36 1.65
N ASP A 210 -21.56 -4.53 2.52
CA ASP A 210 -20.95 -3.44 3.29
C ASP A 210 -19.93 -2.62 2.51
N LEU A 211 -19.46 -3.15 1.37
CA LEU A 211 -18.51 -2.46 0.51
C LEU A 211 -19.22 -1.53 -0.45
N SER A 212 -18.82 -0.26 -0.44
CA SER A 212 -19.33 0.77 -1.35
C SER A 212 -18.65 0.71 -2.72
N PHE A 213 -17.40 0.24 -2.77
CA PHE A 213 -16.63 0.05 -4.00
C PHE A 213 -15.45 -0.91 -3.76
N ILE A 214 -14.90 -1.43 -4.86
CA ILE A 214 -13.63 -2.16 -4.87
C ILE A 214 -12.72 -1.60 -5.96
N ILE A 215 -11.42 -1.58 -5.70
CA ILE A 215 -10.37 -1.30 -6.69
C ILE A 215 -9.56 -2.58 -6.86
N VAL A 216 -9.52 -3.09 -8.09
CA VAL A 216 -8.79 -4.31 -8.44
C VAL A 216 -7.53 -3.92 -9.22
N ARG A 217 -6.37 -4.05 -8.57
CA ARG A 217 -5.04 -3.79 -9.16
C ARG A 217 -4.32 -5.11 -9.37
N ALA A 218 -3.83 -5.36 -10.59
CA ALA A 218 -3.12 -6.60 -10.95
C ALA A 218 -3.89 -7.88 -10.56
N GLY A 219 -5.24 -7.82 -10.54
CA GLY A 219 -6.10 -8.96 -10.26
C GLY A 219 -6.28 -9.85 -11.49
N SER A 220 -6.94 -10.99 -11.28
CA SER A 220 -7.30 -11.91 -12.35
C SER A 220 -8.60 -11.47 -13.01
N GLY A 221 -8.62 -11.42 -14.33
CA GLY A 221 -9.85 -11.24 -15.12
C GLY A 221 -10.54 -12.55 -15.49
N THR A 222 -9.98 -13.69 -15.09
CA THR A 222 -10.46 -15.04 -15.41
C THR A 222 -10.47 -15.90 -14.15
N ASN A 223 -10.56 -17.23 -14.30
CA ASN A 223 -10.29 -18.11 -13.19
C ASN A 223 -8.79 -17.98 -12.78
N ILE A 224 -8.53 -17.97 -11.47
CA ILE A 224 -7.16 -17.91 -10.91
C ILE A 224 -6.30 -19.04 -11.49
N ALA A 225 -6.87 -20.25 -11.65
CA ALA A 225 -6.16 -21.37 -12.25
C ALA A 225 -5.67 -21.08 -13.68
N ASP A 226 -6.52 -20.47 -14.51
CA ASP A 226 -6.18 -20.12 -15.90
C ASP A 226 -5.16 -18.97 -15.93
N THR A 227 -5.27 -18.01 -15.01
CA THR A 227 -4.29 -16.91 -14.88
C THR A 227 -2.91 -17.45 -14.54
N ILE A 228 -2.82 -18.34 -13.54
CA ILE A 228 -1.54 -18.95 -13.13
C ILE A 228 -0.99 -19.82 -14.26
N LEU A 229 -1.83 -20.61 -14.91
CA LEU A 229 -1.40 -21.43 -16.05
C LEU A 229 -0.82 -20.55 -17.16
N HIS A 230 -1.50 -19.46 -17.50
CA HIS A 230 -1.03 -18.51 -18.50
C HIS A 230 0.32 -17.88 -18.12
N GLU A 231 0.49 -17.48 -16.87
CA GLU A 231 1.74 -16.90 -16.35
C GLU A 231 2.90 -17.91 -16.43
N VAL A 232 2.67 -19.16 -16.03
CA VAL A 232 3.67 -20.23 -16.11
C VAL A 232 4.02 -20.54 -17.56
N GLU A 233 3.03 -20.66 -18.45
CA GLU A 233 3.25 -20.87 -19.88
C GLU A 233 4.05 -19.73 -20.51
N TRP A 234 3.72 -18.48 -20.18
CA TRP A 234 4.46 -17.31 -20.64
C TRP A 234 5.92 -17.37 -20.19
N GLY A 235 6.14 -17.58 -18.88
CA GLY A 235 7.48 -17.65 -18.31
C GLY A 235 8.32 -18.81 -18.86
N ALA A 236 7.70 -19.93 -19.23
CA ALA A 236 8.37 -21.02 -19.93
C ALA A 236 8.80 -20.59 -21.34
N ARG A 237 7.91 -19.95 -22.12
CA ARG A 237 8.21 -19.49 -23.49
C ARG A 237 9.33 -18.45 -23.53
N GLU A 238 9.42 -17.57 -22.54
CA GLU A 238 10.52 -16.59 -22.47
C GLU A 238 11.90 -17.21 -22.21
N LYS A 239 11.93 -18.38 -21.56
CA LYS A 239 13.20 -19.06 -21.19
C LYS A 239 13.73 -20.01 -22.26
N GLY A 240 12.97 -20.25 -23.34
CA GLY A 240 13.30 -21.21 -24.40
C GLY A 240 13.02 -22.65 -23.99
#